data_AF-A0A662Y5I6-F1
#
_entry.id   AF-A0A662Y5I6-F1
#
_cell.length_a   1.000
_cell.length_b   1.000
_cell.length_c   1.000
_cell.angle_alpha   90.00
_cell.angle_beta   90.00
_cell.angle_gamma   90.00
#
_symmetry.space_group_name_H-M   'P 1'
#
loop_
_entity.id
_entity.type
_entity.pdbx_description
1 polymer ?
#
loop_
_entity_poly.entity_id
_entity_poly.type
_entity_poly.pdbx_seq_one_letter_code
_entity_poly.pdbx_strand_id
1 'polypeptide(L)'
;MAEEADVPEASLRNLVAQQSLQWIFVGGKGGVGKTTTSCCLGIQLALQREKVLIVSTDPAHNLSSDAFGQKFTREPTPVNGFSNLAVMEIDPNVDLEEMNADGVQDNSGMASFMKDLTNSIPGIDEAMSF
;
A
#
# COMPACT_ATOMS: atom_id res chain seq x y z
N MET A 1 -22.10 -24.42 -33.67
CA MET A 1 -21.62 -24.82 -32.33
C MET A 1 -20.86 -23.61 -31.83
N ALA A 2 -21.40 -22.87 -30.87
CA ALA A 2 -20.69 -21.70 -30.34
C ALA A 2 -19.46 -22.21 -29.60
N GLU A 3 -18.29 -21.63 -29.86
CA GLU A 3 -17.12 -21.84 -29.00
C GLU A 3 -17.51 -21.47 -27.57
N GLU A 4 -17.40 -22.40 -26.63
CA GLU A 4 -17.39 -22.05 -25.22
C GLU A 4 -16.21 -21.09 -25.04
N ALA A 5 -16.50 -19.80 -24.86
CA ALA A 5 -15.48 -18.83 -24.49
C ALA A 5 -14.79 -19.35 -23.23
N ASP A 6 -13.46 -19.36 -23.21
CA ASP A 6 -12.65 -19.68 -22.04
C ASP A 6 -12.96 -18.66 -20.94
N VAL A 7 -13.95 -18.97 -20.10
CA VAL A 7 -14.36 -18.07 -19.02
C VAL A 7 -13.35 -18.23 -17.91
N PRO A 8 -12.63 -17.16 -17.54
CA PRO A 8 -11.67 -17.25 -16.45
C PRO A 8 -12.38 -17.62 -15.14
N GLU A 9 -11.70 -18.40 -14.32
CA GLU A 9 -12.20 -18.77 -13.00
C GLU A 9 -12.50 -17.51 -12.18
N ALA A 10 -13.69 -17.45 -11.55
CA ALA A 10 -14.11 -16.34 -10.70
C ALA A 10 -13.41 -16.38 -9.32
N SER A 11 -12.08 -16.43 -9.30
CA SER A 11 -11.26 -16.47 -8.08
C SER A 11 -9.91 -15.78 -8.28
N LEU A 12 -9.22 -15.49 -7.16
CA LEU A 12 -7.84 -14.99 -7.16
C LEU A 12 -6.81 -16.12 -6.98
N ARG A 13 -7.19 -17.38 -7.18
CA ARG A 13 -6.31 -18.53 -6.92
C ARG A 13 -5.05 -18.50 -7.78
N ASN A 14 -5.17 -18.08 -9.04
CA ASN A 14 -4.04 -17.91 -9.94
C ASN A 14 -2.98 -16.97 -9.35
N LEU A 15 -3.41 -15.86 -8.76
CA LEU A 15 -2.54 -14.84 -8.18
C LEU A 15 -1.87 -15.34 -6.90
N VAL A 16 -2.61 -16.06 -6.04
CA VAL A 16 -2.04 -16.62 -4.80
C VAL A 16 -1.05 -17.76 -5.10
N ALA A 17 -1.39 -18.63 -6.06
CA ALA A 17 -0.56 -19.79 -6.41
C ALA A 17 0.72 -19.42 -7.18
N GLN A 18 0.74 -18.27 -7.86
CA GLN A 18 1.88 -17.84 -8.65
C GLN A 18 3.02 -17.32 -7.75
N GLN A 19 4.02 -18.17 -7.53
CA GLN A 19 5.17 -17.88 -6.66
C GLN A 19 6.16 -16.84 -7.25
N SER A 20 6.08 -16.57 -8.55
CA SER A 20 6.96 -15.58 -9.20
C SER A 20 6.57 -14.12 -8.95
N LEU A 21 5.32 -13.85 -8.52
CA LEU A 21 4.86 -12.48 -8.29
C LEU A 21 5.50 -11.90 -7.03
N GLN A 22 6.25 -10.82 -7.16
CA GLN A 22 6.85 -10.11 -6.02
C GLN A 22 6.01 -8.90 -5.58
N TRP A 23 5.33 -8.26 -6.53
CA TRP A 23 4.54 -7.05 -6.31
C TRP A 23 3.10 -7.27 -6.76
N ILE A 24 2.15 -6.97 -5.89
CA ILE A 24 0.73 -7.08 -6.17
C ILE A 24 0.07 -5.78 -5.74
N PHE A 25 -0.45 -5.03 -6.71
CA PHE A 25 -1.12 -3.75 -6.46
C PHE A 25 -2.63 -3.96 -6.42
N VAL A 26 -3.28 -3.40 -5.40
CA VAL A 26 -4.73 -3.42 -5.25
C VAL A 26 -5.24 -1.98 -5.34
N GLY A 27 -5.92 -1.66 -6.43
CA GLY A 27 -6.43 -0.33 -6.73
C GLY A 27 -7.95 -0.29 -6.92
N GLY A 28 -8.52 0.93 -6.93
CA GLY A 28 -9.97 1.14 -7.04
C GLY A 28 -10.45 2.46 -6.43
N LYS A 29 -11.67 2.86 -6.74
CA LYS A 29 -12.28 4.10 -6.22
C LYS A 29 -12.40 4.08 -4.68
N GLY A 30 -12.56 5.25 -4.05
CA GLY A 30 -12.87 5.35 -2.61
C GLY A 30 -14.13 4.56 -2.24
N GLY A 31 -14.09 3.83 -1.12
CA GLY A 31 -15.25 3.11 -0.57
C GLY A 31 -15.57 1.73 -1.18
N VAL A 32 -14.75 1.21 -2.11
CA VAL A 32 -15.03 -0.10 -2.76
C VAL A 32 -14.48 -1.33 -2.02
N GLY A 33 -13.89 -1.15 -0.83
CA GLY A 33 -13.34 -2.25 -0.04
C GLY A 33 -11.90 -2.68 -0.39
N LYS A 34 -11.08 -1.76 -0.93
CA LYS A 34 -9.65 -2.02 -1.24
C LYS A 34 -8.89 -2.54 -0.03
N THR A 35 -8.96 -1.81 1.09
CA THR A 35 -8.26 -2.15 2.34
C THR A 35 -8.59 -3.56 2.80
N THR A 36 -9.88 -3.89 2.86
CA THR A 36 -10.35 -5.23 3.19
C THR A 36 -9.81 -6.28 2.22
N THR A 37 -9.87 -6.01 0.91
CA THR A 37 -9.38 -6.92 -0.12
C THR A 37 -7.88 -7.17 0.00
N SER A 38 -7.08 -6.11 0.20
CA SER A 38 -5.63 -6.20 0.40
C SER A 38 -5.28 -7.02 1.66
N CYS A 39 -6.02 -6.84 2.76
CA CYS A 39 -5.80 -7.60 3.99
C CYS A 39 -6.13 -9.08 3.81
N CYS A 40 -7.30 -9.41 3.23
CA CYS A 40 -7.67 -10.79 2.92
C CYS A 40 -6.66 -11.45 1.98
N LEU A 41 -6.19 -10.73 0.96
CA LEU A 41 -5.22 -11.24 0.02
C LEU A 41 -3.84 -11.46 0.68
N GLY A 42 -3.36 -10.52 1.49
CA GLY A 42 -2.11 -10.66 2.24
C GLY A 42 -2.12 -11.85 3.20
N ILE A 43 -3.25 -12.10 3.88
CA ILE A 43 -3.45 -13.31 4.69
C ILE A 43 -3.34 -14.57 3.84
N GLN A 44 -4.03 -14.64 2.70
CA GLN A 44 -3.97 -15.80 1.80
C GLN A 44 -2.56 -16.04 1.26
N LEU A 45 -1.82 -14.97 0.94
CA LEU A 45 -0.42 -15.06 0.51
C LEU A 45 0.49 -15.54 1.64
N ALA A 46 0.28 -15.08 2.89
CA ALA A 46 1.07 -15.50 4.04
C ALA A 46 0.93 -17.02 4.32
N LEU A 47 -0.19 -17.64 3.93
CA LEU A 47 -0.36 -19.09 4.04
C LEU A 47 0.47 -19.89 3.01
N GLN A 48 0.89 -19.27 1.91
CA GLN A 48 1.57 -19.95 0.79
C GLN A 48 2.99 -19.43 0.50
N ARG A 49 3.45 -18.40 1.22
CA ARG A 49 4.73 -17.74 0.98
C ARG A 49 5.54 -17.61 2.25
N GLU A 50 6.85 -17.51 2.09
CA GLU A 50 7.77 -17.45 3.22
C GLU A 50 7.69 -16.11 3.98
N LYS A 51 7.46 -15.00 3.26
CA LYS A 51 7.35 -13.65 3.85
C LYS A 51 6.44 -12.77 3.01
N VAL A 52 5.56 -12.01 3.67
CA VAL A 52 4.61 -11.09 3.05
C VAL A 52 4.61 -9.76 3.78
N LEU A 53 4.64 -8.66 3.02
CA LEU A 53 4.49 -7.30 3.52
C LEU A 53 3.28 -6.66 2.84
N ILE A 54 2.36 -6.14 3.63
CA ILE A 54 1.27 -5.28 3.15
C ILE A 54 1.73 -3.83 3.35
N VAL A 55 1.76 -3.07 2.26
CA VAL A 55 2.05 -1.63 2.31
C VAL A 55 0.76 -0.88 1.99
N SER A 56 0.40 0.07 2.85
CA SER A 56 -0.69 0.99 2.61
C SER A 56 -0.17 2.40 2.40
N THR A 57 -0.60 2.99 1.29
CA THR A 57 -0.44 4.42 0.98
C THR A 57 -1.75 5.18 1.15
N ASP A 58 -2.80 4.56 1.69
CA ASP A 58 -4.09 5.22 1.95
C ASP A 58 -3.95 6.25 3.08
N PRO A 59 -4.13 7.56 2.81
CA PRO A 59 -3.98 8.62 3.82
C PRO A 59 -5.00 8.52 4.96
N ALA A 60 -6.05 7.71 4.81
CA ALA A 60 -7.08 7.55 5.83
C ALA A 60 -6.71 6.61 6.99
N HIS A 61 -5.50 6.01 7.03
CA HIS A 61 -5.00 5.16 8.14
C HIS A 61 -5.96 4.03 8.57
N ASN A 62 -6.70 3.46 7.62
CA ASN A 62 -7.78 2.50 7.89
C ASN A 62 -7.32 1.07 8.23
N LEU A 63 -6.04 0.68 8.03
CA LEU A 63 -5.61 -0.71 8.28
C LEU A 63 -5.50 -1.02 9.76
N SER A 64 -5.04 -0.04 10.53
CA SER A 64 -4.70 -0.16 11.94
C SER A 64 -5.88 -0.58 12.83
N SER A 65 -7.02 0.10 12.77
CA SER A 65 -8.16 -0.21 13.65
C SER A 65 -9.11 -1.25 13.09
N ASP A 66 -9.33 -1.26 11.77
CA ASP A 66 -10.53 -1.88 11.21
C ASP A 66 -10.30 -3.27 10.62
N ALA A 67 -9.05 -3.61 10.25
CA ALA A 67 -8.73 -4.90 9.62
C ALA A 67 -8.08 -5.90 10.57
N PHE A 68 -7.06 -5.47 11.32
CA PHE A 68 -6.28 -6.35 12.20
C PHE A 68 -6.46 -6.05 13.70
N GLY A 69 -7.14 -4.95 14.05
CA GLY A 69 -7.28 -4.51 15.44
C GLY A 69 -5.94 -4.21 16.11
N GLN A 70 -4.93 -3.83 15.33
CA GLN A 70 -3.55 -3.58 15.75
C GLN A 70 -3.04 -2.34 15.03
N LYS A 71 -2.46 -1.40 15.77
CA LYS A 71 -1.89 -0.19 15.18
C LYS A 71 -0.61 -0.52 14.39
N PHE A 72 -0.52 0.01 13.17
CA PHE A 72 0.67 -0.05 12.33
C PHE A 72 1.29 1.33 12.17
N THR A 73 2.55 1.36 11.77
CA THR A 73 3.33 2.59 11.57
C THR A 73 4.08 2.51 10.25
N ARG A 74 4.94 3.50 10.03
CA ARG A 74 5.87 3.57 8.89
C ARG A 74 6.94 2.48 8.91
N GLU A 75 7.12 1.78 10.03
CA GLU A 75 8.02 0.64 10.10
C GLU A 75 7.25 -0.68 9.89
N PRO A 76 7.80 -1.63 9.11
CA PRO A 76 7.21 -2.95 8.95
C PRO A 76 6.96 -3.62 10.30
N THR A 77 5.69 -3.73 10.66
CA THR A 77 5.27 -4.24 11.96
C THR A 77 4.62 -5.61 11.79
N PRO A 78 5.07 -6.66 12.51
CA PRO A 78 4.46 -7.99 12.43
C PRO A 78 2.98 -7.97 12.82
N VAL A 79 2.15 -8.73 12.10
CA VAL A 79 0.73 -8.90 12.40
C VAL A 79 0.55 -9.98 13.47
N ASN A 80 -0.19 -9.67 14.53
CA ASN A 80 -0.53 -10.64 15.57
C ASN A 80 -1.20 -11.89 14.99
N GLY A 81 -0.69 -13.07 15.37
CA GLY A 81 -1.21 -14.36 14.88
C GLY A 81 -0.53 -14.89 13.61
N PHE A 82 0.39 -14.14 13.00
CA PHE A 82 1.17 -14.58 11.85
C PHE A 82 2.67 -14.50 12.14
N SER A 83 3.44 -15.49 11.69
CA SER A 83 4.91 -15.50 11.85
C SER A 83 5.64 -14.79 10.70
N ASN A 84 4.95 -14.56 9.59
CA ASN A 84 5.54 -14.16 8.31
C ASN A 84 4.78 -13.04 7.58
N LEU A 85 3.82 -12.40 8.25
CA LEU A 85 3.05 -11.28 7.72
C LEU A 85 3.38 -10.00 8.50
N ALA A 86 3.76 -8.95 7.79
CA ALA A 86 3.94 -7.62 8.34
C ALA A 86 3.10 -6.59 7.58
N VAL A 87 2.78 -5.48 8.24
CA VAL A 87 2.07 -4.33 7.66
C VAL A 87 2.88 -3.07 7.89
N MET A 88 2.87 -2.18 6.91
CA MET A 88 3.47 -0.86 6.96
C MET A 88 2.48 0.17 6.40
N GLU A 89 2.32 1.29 7.08
CA GLU A 89 1.52 2.43 6.64
C GLU A 89 2.46 3.60 6.31
N ILE A 90 2.47 4.02 5.05
CA ILE A 90 3.21 5.21 4.60
C ILE A 90 2.21 6.37 4.53
N ASP A 91 2.51 7.43 5.28
CA ASP A 91 1.86 8.74 5.08
C ASP A 91 2.74 9.61 4.19
N PRO A 92 2.34 9.87 2.93
CA PRO A 92 3.14 10.68 2.01
C PRO A 92 3.33 12.12 2.50
N ASN A 93 2.43 12.64 3.36
CA ASN A 93 2.52 14.01 3.85
C ASN A 93 3.63 14.17 4.89
N VAL A 94 3.89 13.13 5.70
CA VAL A 94 4.90 13.17 6.77
C VAL A 94 6.32 12.99 6.21
N ASP A 95 6.50 12.17 5.16
CA ASP A 95 7.80 11.99 4.50
C ASP A 95 8.37 13.29 3.93
N LEU A 96 7.49 14.11 3.35
CA LEU A 96 7.87 15.42 2.83
C LEU A 96 8.33 16.37 3.94
N GLU A 97 7.79 16.26 5.16
CA GLU A 97 8.21 17.11 6.30
C GLU A 97 9.52 16.64 6.93
N GLU A 98 9.75 15.33 7.05
CA GLU A 98 11.00 14.79 7.58
C GLU A 98 12.19 14.97 6.62
N MET A 99 11.97 14.87 5.30
CA MET A 99 13.00 15.24 4.30
C MET A 99 13.39 16.73 4.38
N ASN A 100 12.51 17.62 4.86
CA ASN A 100 12.84 19.03 5.10
C ASN A 100 13.68 19.25 6.37
N ALA A 101 13.68 18.30 7.32
CA ALA A 101 14.42 18.43 8.57
C ALA A 101 15.91 18.09 8.41
N ASP A 102 16.24 17.11 7.55
CA ASP A 102 17.62 16.70 7.27
C ASP A 102 18.25 17.38 6.04
N GLY A 103 17.46 18.11 5.25
CA GLY A 103 17.93 18.80 4.05
C GLY A 103 17.30 20.19 3.88
N VAL A 104 18.13 21.22 4.04
CA VAL A 104 17.89 22.61 3.62
C VAL A 104 17.07 23.47 4.59
N GLN A 105 17.77 24.01 5.60
CA GLN A 105 17.49 25.35 6.09
C GLN A 105 17.77 26.37 4.97
N ASP A 106 16.88 26.53 4.00
CA ASP A 106 16.94 27.66 3.07
C ASP A 106 15.60 28.38 3.05
N ASN A 107 15.59 29.51 3.75
CA ASN A 107 14.42 30.31 4.09
C ASN A 107 13.96 31.18 2.91
N SER A 108 13.82 30.58 1.72
CA SER A 108 13.42 31.30 0.50
C SER A 108 12.00 30.94 0.10
N GLY A 109 11.13 31.96 -0.05
CA GLY A 109 9.72 31.78 -0.47
C GLY A 109 9.53 31.07 -1.82
N MET A 110 10.60 30.89 -2.58
CA MET A 110 10.64 30.09 -3.81
C MET A 110 10.47 28.59 -3.52
N ALA A 111 11.01 28.08 -2.40
CA ALA A 111 10.87 26.68 -2.00
C ALA A 111 9.43 26.35 -1.60
N SER A 112 8.75 27.25 -0.90
CA SER A 112 7.32 27.10 -0.59
C SER A 112 6.45 27.11 -1.84
N PHE A 113 6.77 27.94 -2.83
CA PHE A 113 6.05 27.96 -4.11
C PHE A 113 6.30 26.69 -4.93
N MET A 114 7.54 26.20 -4.97
CA MET A 114 7.84 24.91 -5.60
C MET A 114 7.14 23.75 -4.87
N LYS A 115 7.01 23.81 -3.54
CA LYS A 115 6.26 22.82 -2.73
C LYS A 115 4.77 22.78 -3.08
N ASP A 116 4.13 23.94 -3.21
CA ASP A 116 2.72 24.01 -3.64
C ASP A 116 2.55 23.47 -5.07
N LEU A 117 3.55 23.70 -5.92
CA LEU A 117 3.57 23.19 -7.28
C LEU A 117 3.79 21.68 -7.33
N THR A 118 4.64 21.10 -6.47
CA THR A 118 4.87 19.66 -6.43
C THR A 118 3.68 18.91 -5.85
N ASN A 119 3.09 19.42 -4.77
CA ASN A 119 1.92 18.82 -4.12
C ASN A 119 0.63 18.92 -4.98
N SER A 120 0.63 19.75 -6.01
CA SER A 120 -0.47 19.84 -6.98
C SER A 120 -0.29 18.97 -8.22
N ILE A 121 0.87 18.29 -8.37
CA ILE A 121 1.11 17.34 -9.46
C ILE A 121 0.40 16.03 -9.12
N PRO A 122 -0.62 15.62 -9.91
CA PRO A 122 -1.24 14.32 -9.73
C PRO A 122 -0.21 13.21 -9.92
N GLY A 123 -0.14 12.25 -9.00
CA GLY A 123 0.79 11.12 -9.10
C GLY A 123 2.08 11.25 -8.27
N ILE A 124 2.28 12.39 -7.58
CA ILE A 124 3.52 12.62 -6.82
C ILE A 124 3.58 11.78 -5.55
N ASP A 125 2.45 11.55 -4.89
CA ASP A 125 2.35 10.71 -3.69
C ASP A 125 2.74 9.26 -4.03
N GLU A 126 2.30 8.77 -5.19
CA GLU A 126 2.67 7.45 -5.70
C GLU A 126 4.16 7.39 -6.05
N ALA A 127 4.72 8.41 -6.69
CA ALA A 127 6.14 8.46 -7.06
C ALA A 127 7.08 8.50 -5.84
N MET A 128 6.69 9.18 -4.77
CA MET A 128 7.48 9.29 -3.53
C MET A 128 7.40 8.02 -2.67
N SER A 129 6.41 7.16 -2.90
CA SER A 129 6.28 5.86 -2.22
C SER A 129 7.15 4.74 -2.78
N PHE A 130 7.82 4.97 -3.93
CA PHE A 130 8.69 4.01 -4.62
C PHE A 130 10.14 4.05 -4.16
#